data_AF-A0A7S2U849-F1
#
_entry.id   AF-A0A7S2U849-F1
#
_cell.length_a   1.000
_cell.length_b   1.000
_cell.length_c   1.000
_cell.angle_alpha   90.00
_cell.angle_beta   90.00
_cell.angle_gamma   90.00
#
_symmetry.space_group_name_H-M   'P 1'
#
loop_
_entity.id
_entity.type
_entity.pdbx_description
1 polymer ?
#
loop_
_entity_poly.entity_id
_entity_poly.type
_entity_poly.pdbx_seq_one_letter_code
_entity_poly.pdbx_strand_id
1 'polypeptide(L)'
;ALHLLQVPAVFCLDDAFLSKLFVPLETTSASVAAYTQLTAGVSSISLIRSMVNIVFGSLIFSLSIPVVKNLLSKRQVMNASFDPLRLVNTYGAFGVVNEERIELIVESAADVSGPWKEYDFPVKPGNVLRRPRWISPYHYRLDWQMWIASASGSIDRNPW
;
A
#
# COMPACT_ATOMS: atom_id res chain seq x y z
N ALA A 1 10.63 9.08 -7.08
CA ALA A 1 9.49 9.55 -7.89
C ALA A 1 8.17 9.67 -7.09
N LEU A 2 8.16 9.49 -5.76
CA LEU A 2 6.95 9.63 -4.93
C LEU A 2 6.60 11.09 -4.57
N HIS A 3 7.53 12.03 -4.76
CA HIS A 3 7.40 13.40 -4.24
C HIS A 3 6.50 14.32 -5.07
N LEU A 4 6.20 13.98 -6.33
CA LEU A 4 5.46 14.88 -7.24
C LEU A 4 3.93 14.82 -7.11
N LEU A 5 3.36 13.73 -6.54
CA LEU A 5 1.91 13.56 -6.39
C LEU A 5 1.35 14.03 -5.04
N GLN A 6 2.19 14.19 -4.02
CA GLN A 6 1.73 14.69 -2.72
C GLN A 6 1.44 16.20 -2.76
N VAL A 7 2.17 16.96 -3.57
CA VAL A 7 2.03 18.43 -3.63
C VAL A 7 0.66 18.86 -4.17
N PRO A 8 0.12 18.31 -5.28
CA PRO A 8 -1.22 18.68 -5.76
C PRO A 8 -2.34 18.25 -4.81
N ALA A 9 -2.20 17.10 -4.13
CA ALA A 9 -3.24 16.59 -3.22
C ALA A 9 -3.49 17.52 -2.03
N VAL A 10 -2.45 18.21 -1.52
CA VAL A 10 -2.57 19.21 -0.45
C VAL A 10 -3.26 20.49 -0.95
N PHE A 11 -3.02 20.91 -2.20
CA PHE A 11 -3.69 22.10 -2.78
C PHE A 11 -5.15 21.85 -3.20
N CYS A 12 -5.55 20.59 -3.38
CA CYS A 12 -6.92 20.20 -3.73
C CYS A 12 -7.82 19.89 -2.53
N LEU A 13 -7.29 19.85 -1.31
CA LEU A 13 -8.07 19.74 -0.08
C LEU A 13 -8.69 21.11 0.25
N ASP A 14 -9.85 21.37 -0.33
CA ASP A 14 -10.66 22.55 -0.04
C ASP A 14 -11.37 22.36 1.31
N ASP A 15 -11.22 23.31 2.23
CA ASP A 15 -11.91 23.30 3.53
C ASP A 15 -13.45 23.22 3.35
N ALA A 16 -13.99 23.73 2.24
CA ALA A 16 -15.41 23.63 1.91
C ALA A 16 -15.86 22.20 1.53
N PHE A 17 -14.94 21.34 1.11
CA PHE A 17 -15.23 19.92 0.87
C PHE A 17 -15.24 19.14 2.19
N LEU A 18 -14.27 19.42 3.07
CA LEU A 18 -14.16 18.80 4.40
C LEU A 18 -15.25 19.27 5.36
N SER A 19 -15.75 20.50 5.23
CA SER A 19 -16.79 21.06 6.09
C SER A 19 -18.11 20.29 6.05
N LYS A 20 -18.35 19.49 4.99
CA LYS A 20 -19.53 18.61 4.90
C LYS A 20 -19.41 17.34 5.75
N LEU A 21 -18.19 16.99 6.17
CA LEU A 21 -17.90 15.83 7.01
C LEU A 21 -17.93 16.18 8.51
N PHE A 22 -17.82 17.46 8.86
CA PHE A 22 -17.83 17.95 10.23
C PHE A 22 -19.18 18.60 10.59
N VAL A 23 -19.69 18.33 11.79
CA VAL A 23 -20.92 18.96 12.31
C VAL A 23 -20.65 20.47 12.49
N PRO A 24 -21.56 21.37 12.05
CA PRO A 24 -21.33 22.80 12.19
C PRO A 24 -21.27 23.20 13.66
N LEU A 25 -20.10 23.64 14.14
CA LEU A 25 -20.04 24.42 15.36
C LEU A 25 -20.69 25.78 15.08
N GLU A 26 -21.86 26.03 15.69
CA GLU A 26 -22.74 27.19 15.48
C GLU A 26 -22.02 28.55 15.58
N THR A 27 -20.87 28.60 16.26
CA THR A 27 -20.04 29.80 16.46
C THR A 27 -19.21 30.25 15.25
N THR A 28 -19.25 29.54 14.12
CA THR A 28 -18.36 29.79 12.97
C THR A 28 -19.06 30.39 11.74
N SER A 29 -20.38 30.57 11.79
CA SER A 29 -21.17 31.05 10.63
C SER A 29 -20.93 32.53 10.33
N ALA A 30 -20.79 33.38 11.36
CA ALA A 30 -20.57 34.82 11.21
C ALA A 30 -19.15 35.16 10.72
N SER A 31 -18.13 34.43 11.20
CA SER A 31 -16.74 34.60 10.77
C SER A 31 -16.53 34.08 9.34
N VAL A 32 -17.11 32.93 8.98
CA VAL A 32 -17.05 32.39 7.61
C VAL A 32 -17.76 33.32 6.61
N ALA A 33 -18.91 33.89 6.97
CA ALA A 33 -19.62 34.85 6.12
C ALA A 33 -18.79 36.14 5.88
N ALA A 34 -18.08 36.64 6.88
CA ALA A 34 -17.19 37.80 6.75
C ALA A 34 -15.99 37.52 5.83
N TYR A 35 -15.36 36.35 5.92
CA TYR A 35 -14.29 35.94 5.00
C TYR A 35 -14.81 35.71 3.57
N THR A 36 -16.04 35.21 3.41
CA THR A 36 -16.67 34.96 2.10
C THR A 36 -16.96 36.28 1.37
N GLN A 37 -17.31 37.35 2.08
CA GLN A 37 -17.51 38.67 1.49
C GLN A 37 -16.19 39.35 1.09
N LEU A 38 -15.11 39.18 1.86
CA LEU A 38 -13.77 39.67 1.53
C LEU A 38 -13.13 38.98 0.31
N THR A 39 -13.57 37.76 -0.01
CA THR A 39 -13.07 36.96 -1.13
C THR A 39 -13.96 37.03 -2.38
N ALA A 40 -14.95 37.92 -2.44
CA ALA A 40 -15.82 38.10 -3.61
C ALA A 40 -15.07 38.46 -4.91
N GLY A 41 -13.86 39.03 -4.82
CA GLY A 41 -12.94 39.26 -5.95
C GLY A 41 -12.16 38.01 -6.42
N VAL A 42 -12.29 36.87 -5.73
CA VAL A 42 -11.61 35.60 -6.00
C VAL A 42 -12.44 34.69 -6.93
N SER A 43 -13.59 35.17 -7.43
CA SER A 43 -14.50 34.38 -8.29
C SER A 43 -13.85 33.87 -9.58
N SER A 44 -13.05 34.70 -10.25
CA SER A 44 -12.29 34.33 -11.46
C SER A 44 -11.18 33.30 -11.16
N ILE A 45 -10.51 33.43 -10.01
CA ILE A 45 -9.50 32.47 -9.53
C ILE A 45 -10.17 31.14 -9.18
N SER A 46 -11.38 31.17 -8.63
CA SER A 46 -12.17 29.98 -8.30
C SER A 46 -12.61 29.21 -9.55
N LEU A 47 -13.00 29.89 -10.64
CA LEU A 47 -13.37 29.24 -11.88
C LEU A 47 -12.16 28.60 -12.57
N ILE A 48 -11.04 29.33 -12.67
CA ILE A 48 -9.79 28.78 -13.23
C ILE A 48 -9.33 27.57 -12.40
N ARG A 49 -9.34 27.67 -11.07
CA ARG A 49 -9.02 26.57 -10.16
C ARG A 49 -9.94 25.36 -10.39
N SER A 50 -11.24 25.59 -10.53
CA SER A 50 -12.22 24.52 -10.78
C SER A 50 -11.96 23.84 -12.12
N MET A 51 -11.67 24.61 -13.17
CA MET A 51 -11.32 24.07 -14.49
C MET A 51 -10.03 23.26 -14.43
N VAL A 52 -8.97 23.77 -13.78
CA VAL A 52 -7.71 23.04 -13.59
C VAL A 52 -7.95 21.73 -12.83
N ASN A 53 -8.75 21.74 -11.77
CA ASN A 53 -9.08 20.54 -11.01
C ASN A 53 -9.85 19.50 -11.83
N ILE A 54 -10.82 19.93 -12.64
CA ILE A 54 -11.58 19.04 -13.53
C ILE A 54 -10.66 18.43 -14.58
N VAL A 55 -9.81 19.23 -15.21
CA VAL A 55 -8.86 18.76 -16.23
C VAL A 55 -7.86 17.78 -15.62
N PHE A 56 -7.29 18.13 -14.47
CA PHE A 56 -6.34 17.26 -13.75
C PHE A 56 -7.00 15.95 -13.30
N GLY A 57 -8.17 16.02 -12.69
CA GLY A 57 -8.93 14.85 -12.27
C GLY A 57 -9.30 13.94 -13.45
N SER A 58 -9.73 14.52 -14.57
CA SER A 58 -10.03 13.77 -15.80
C SER A 58 -8.78 13.08 -16.35
N LEU A 59 -7.64 13.78 -16.39
CA LEU A 59 -6.36 13.21 -16.82
C LEU A 59 -5.96 12.03 -15.94
N ILE A 60 -5.96 12.20 -14.61
CA ILE A 60 -5.61 11.13 -13.68
C ILE A 60 -6.58 9.95 -13.78
N PHE A 61 -7.87 10.21 -13.94
CA PHE A 61 -8.88 9.18 -14.15
C PHE A 61 -8.57 8.36 -15.41
N SER A 62 -8.31 9.03 -16.55
CA SER A 62 -7.95 8.36 -17.80
C SER A 62 -6.66 7.55 -17.67
N LEU A 63 -5.62 8.09 -17.04
CA LEU A 63 -4.35 7.39 -16.79
C LEU A 63 -4.49 6.21 -15.81
N SER A 64 -5.49 6.23 -14.93
CA SER A 64 -5.76 5.15 -13.98
C SER A 64 -6.46 3.94 -14.60
N ILE A 65 -7.15 4.11 -15.74
CA ILE A 65 -7.84 3.01 -16.44
C ILE A 65 -6.92 1.81 -16.72
N PRO A 66 -5.75 1.96 -17.39
CA PRO A 66 -4.85 0.82 -17.64
C PRO A 66 -4.30 0.19 -16.36
N VAL A 67 -4.02 1.01 -15.34
CA VAL A 67 -3.53 0.56 -14.03
C VAL A 67 -4.57 -0.33 -13.33
N VAL A 68 -5.82 0.13 -13.26
CA VAL A 68 -6.93 -0.64 -12.66
C VAL A 68 -7.18 -1.91 -13.47
N LYS A 69 -7.18 -1.83 -14.81
CA LYS A 69 -7.30 -3.03 -15.66
C LYS A 69 -6.19 -4.05 -15.39
N ASN A 70 -4.95 -3.60 -15.17
CA ASN A 70 -3.83 -4.47 -14.82
C ASN A 70 -4.04 -5.13 -13.45
N LEU A 71 -4.46 -4.37 -12.43
CA LEU A 71 -4.68 -4.89 -11.07
C LEU A 71 -5.85 -5.88 -10.99
N LEU A 72 -6.88 -5.70 -11.82
CA LEU A 72 -8.00 -6.65 -11.93
C LEU A 72 -7.68 -7.85 -12.83
N SER A 73 -6.53 -7.85 -13.52
CA SER A 73 -6.16 -8.95 -14.41
C SER A 73 -5.55 -10.11 -13.62
N LYS A 74 -5.76 -11.34 -14.13
CA LYS A 74 -5.13 -12.55 -13.56
C LYS A 74 -3.59 -12.56 -13.68
N ARG A 75 -3.04 -11.75 -14.60
CA ARG A 75 -1.60 -11.63 -14.86
C ARG A 75 -1.14 -10.22 -14.54
N GLN A 76 -1.38 -9.80 -13.30
CA GLN A 76 -1.00 -8.47 -12.85
C GLN A 76 0.51 -8.25 -13.00
N VAL A 77 0.88 -7.12 -13.59
CA VAL A 77 2.27 -6.68 -13.66
C VAL A 77 2.50 -5.64 -12.57
N MET A 78 3.45 -5.92 -11.68
CA MET A 78 3.84 -5.02 -10.60
C MET A 78 5.12 -4.27 -10.92
N ASN A 79 5.28 -3.09 -10.33
CA ASN A 79 6.42 -2.18 -10.55
C ASN A 79 6.52 -1.74 -12.01
N ALA A 80 5.37 -1.51 -12.65
CA ALA A 80 5.25 -1.11 -14.05
C ALA A 80 4.65 0.29 -14.19
N SER A 81 5.08 0.97 -15.25
CA SER A 81 4.50 2.24 -15.72
C SER A 81 3.65 2.00 -16.94
N PHE A 82 2.48 2.63 -16.98
CA PHE A 82 1.51 2.51 -18.08
C PHE A 82 1.43 3.79 -18.93
N ASP A 83 2.16 4.84 -18.53
CA ASP A 83 2.24 6.10 -19.24
C ASP A 83 3.70 6.57 -19.40
N PRO A 84 4.02 7.40 -20.42
CA PRO A 84 5.39 7.87 -20.67
C PRO A 84 5.97 8.75 -19.55
N LEU A 85 5.10 9.50 -18.86
CA LEU A 85 5.49 10.44 -17.81
C LEU A 85 5.57 9.76 -16.43
N ARG A 86 5.15 8.50 -16.33
CA ARG A 86 5.09 7.68 -15.12
C ARG A 86 4.28 8.36 -14.02
N LEU A 87 3.18 9.02 -14.40
CA LEU A 87 2.30 9.71 -13.46
C LEU A 87 1.47 8.72 -12.64
N VAL A 88 1.06 7.58 -13.22
CA VAL A 88 0.32 6.54 -12.47
C VAL A 88 0.96 5.19 -12.74
N ASN A 89 1.36 4.49 -11.67
CA ASN A 89 2.11 3.24 -11.75
C ASN A 89 1.53 2.20 -10.79
N THR A 90 1.88 0.94 -11.02
CA THR A 90 1.64 -0.14 -10.06
C THR A 90 2.90 -0.39 -9.25
N TYR A 91 2.78 -0.48 -7.93
CA TYR A 91 3.87 -0.86 -7.04
C TYR A 91 3.41 -1.99 -6.12
N GLY A 92 4.25 -3.01 -5.97
CA GLY A 92 3.94 -4.12 -5.08
C GLY A 92 5.17 -4.93 -4.76
N ALA A 93 5.25 -5.36 -3.51
CA ALA A 93 6.30 -6.26 -3.04
C ALA A 93 6.13 -7.67 -3.61
N PHE A 94 4.89 -8.10 -3.89
CA PHE A 94 4.56 -9.42 -4.40
C PHE A 94 3.55 -9.28 -5.54
N GLY A 95 3.94 -9.67 -6.75
CA GLY A 95 3.06 -9.64 -7.93
C GLY A 95 2.27 -10.92 -8.15
N VAL A 96 2.61 -12.01 -7.47
CA VAL A 96 1.90 -13.29 -7.49
C VAL A 96 1.93 -13.86 -6.08
N VAL A 97 0.80 -14.43 -5.65
CA VAL A 97 0.71 -15.17 -4.39
C VAL A 97 0.51 -16.64 -4.75
N ASN A 98 1.36 -17.50 -4.22
CA ASN A 98 1.25 -18.94 -4.43
C ASN A 98 0.06 -19.50 -3.62
N GLU A 99 -0.68 -20.45 -4.20
CA GLU A 99 -1.76 -21.17 -3.50
C GLU A 99 -1.19 -22.14 -2.45
N GLU A 100 -0.04 -22.74 -2.77
CA GLU A 100 0.69 -23.63 -1.88
C GLU A 100 1.92 -22.95 -1.29
N ARG A 101 2.20 -23.26 -0.02
CA ARG A 101 3.34 -22.72 0.72
C ARG A 101 4.25 -23.86 1.16
N ILE A 102 5.34 -24.05 0.43
CA ILE A 102 6.41 -24.96 0.84
C ILE A 102 7.15 -24.36 2.02
N GLU A 103 7.46 -25.19 3.01
CA GLU A 103 8.10 -24.78 4.26
C GLU A 103 9.33 -25.64 4.53
N LEU A 104 10.40 -25.00 4.97
CA LEU A 104 11.58 -25.71 5.47
C LEU A 104 11.33 -26.14 6.91
N ILE A 105 11.55 -27.44 7.16
CA ILE A 105 11.53 -28.05 8.49
C ILE A 105 12.97 -28.18 8.94
N VAL A 106 13.29 -27.61 10.10
CA VAL A 106 14.62 -27.72 10.69
C VAL A 106 14.54 -28.76 11.78
N GLU A 107 15.34 -29.81 11.65
CA GLU A 107 15.40 -30.89 12.64
C GLU A 107 16.80 -30.94 13.26
N SER A 108 16.88 -31.44 14.49
CA SER A 108 18.15 -31.88 15.06
C SER A 108 18.03 -33.18 15.83
N ALA A 109 19.16 -33.85 15.95
CA ALA A 109 19.36 -35.00 16.80
C ALA A 109 20.70 -34.84 17.53
N ALA A 110 20.82 -35.47 18.71
CA ALA A 110 22.09 -35.54 19.43
C ALA A 110 23.05 -36.58 18.84
N ASP A 111 22.51 -37.59 18.15
CA ASP A 111 23.24 -38.60 17.40
C ASP A 111 22.72 -38.63 15.96
N VAL A 112 23.58 -38.97 15.00
CA VAL A 112 23.24 -39.15 13.59
C VAL A 112 22.16 -40.23 13.42
N SER A 113 22.14 -41.21 14.34
CA SER A 113 21.11 -42.26 14.38
C SER A 113 19.73 -41.76 14.87
N GLY A 114 19.65 -40.53 15.39
CA GLY A 114 18.42 -39.94 15.91
C GLY A 114 18.26 -40.05 17.44
N PRO A 115 17.05 -39.82 17.97
CA PRO A 115 15.86 -39.38 17.24
C PRO A 115 15.98 -37.93 16.76
N TRP A 116 15.53 -37.68 15.52
CA TRP A 116 15.39 -36.34 14.97
C TRP A 116 14.16 -35.67 15.57
N LYS A 117 14.30 -34.39 15.92
CA LYS A 117 13.24 -33.55 16.47
C LYS A 117 13.16 -32.26 15.69
N GLU A 118 11.96 -31.95 15.22
CA GLU A 118 11.65 -30.67 14.60
C GLU A 118 11.78 -29.51 15.60
N TYR A 119 12.38 -28.43 15.14
CA TYR A 119 12.39 -27.15 15.84
C TYR A 119 11.19 -26.31 15.43
N ASP A 120 10.30 -26.10 16.40
CA ASP A 120 9.18 -25.19 16.25
C ASP A 120 9.64 -23.72 16.34
N PHE A 121 9.34 -22.96 15.30
CA PHE A 121 9.57 -21.53 15.27
C PHE A 121 8.42 -20.75 15.94
N PRO A 122 8.70 -19.61 16.59
CA PRO A 122 7.70 -18.86 17.37
C PRO A 122 6.48 -18.43 16.56
N VAL A 123 6.68 -17.90 15.34
CA VAL A 123 5.62 -17.29 14.54
C VAL A 123 5.50 -17.88 13.14
N LYS A 124 6.56 -18.53 12.63
CA LYS A 124 6.54 -19.26 11.36
C LYS A 124 5.37 -20.25 11.33
N PRO A 125 4.57 -20.28 10.25
CA PRO A 125 3.61 -21.34 10.02
C PRO A 125 4.31 -22.71 10.00
N GLY A 126 3.69 -23.68 10.68
CA GLY A 126 4.16 -25.05 10.79
C GLY A 126 2.96 -25.94 11.08
N ASN A 127 2.70 -26.22 12.35
CA ASN A 127 1.53 -26.97 12.77
C ASN A 127 0.20 -26.31 12.33
N VAL A 128 -0.57 -27.00 11.47
CA VAL A 128 -1.87 -26.54 10.93
C VAL A 128 -2.99 -26.41 11.97
N LEU A 129 -2.85 -27.06 13.13
CA LEU A 129 -3.77 -26.95 14.25
C LEU A 129 -3.45 -25.76 15.17
N ARG A 130 -2.29 -25.12 14.99
CA ARG A 130 -1.87 -23.98 15.80
C ARG A 130 -2.52 -22.71 15.27
N ARG A 131 -3.16 -21.94 16.16
CA ARG A 131 -3.67 -20.61 15.81
C ARG A 131 -2.51 -19.67 15.42
N PRO A 132 -2.69 -18.80 14.41
CA PRO A 132 -1.70 -17.78 14.07
C PRO A 132 -1.41 -16.88 15.28
N ARG A 133 -0.13 -16.57 15.49
CA ARG A 133 0.27 -15.65 16.57
C ARG A 133 0.30 -14.22 16.07
N TRP A 134 0.03 -13.29 16.97
CA TRP A 134 0.21 -11.88 16.69
C TRP A 134 1.70 -11.54 16.80
N ILE A 135 2.28 -11.00 15.72
CA ILE A 135 3.73 -10.79 15.62
C ILE A 135 4.17 -9.43 16.15
N SER A 136 3.31 -8.41 16.03
CA SER A 136 3.62 -7.02 16.42
C SER A 136 3.87 -6.90 17.93
N PRO A 137 4.85 -6.10 18.40
CA PRO A 137 5.74 -5.20 17.64
C PRO A 137 7.07 -5.84 17.19
N TYR A 138 7.31 -7.11 17.52
CA TYR A 138 8.57 -7.78 17.25
C TYR A 138 8.61 -8.36 15.83
N HIS A 139 9.80 -8.41 15.23
CA HIS A 139 10.00 -9.01 13.90
C HIS A 139 11.00 -10.16 13.99
N TYR A 140 10.49 -11.40 13.93
CA TYR A 140 11.32 -12.61 14.01
C TYR A 140 12.05 -12.82 12.68
N ARG A 141 13.28 -12.32 12.60
CA ARG A 141 14.07 -12.31 11.37
C ARG A 141 14.30 -13.71 10.80
N LEU A 142 14.60 -14.69 11.66
CA LEU A 142 14.85 -16.06 11.21
C LEU A 142 13.58 -16.72 10.64
N ASP A 143 12.43 -16.59 11.33
CA ASP A 143 11.13 -17.07 10.83
C ASP A 143 10.80 -16.49 9.45
N TRP A 144 11.08 -15.20 9.25
CA TRP A 144 10.90 -14.53 7.96
C TRP A 144 11.88 -15.03 6.90
N GLN A 145 13.15 -15.24 7.27
CA GLN A 145 14.17 -15.77 6.38
C GLN A 145 13.87 -17.21 5.94
N MET A 146 13.32 -18.06 6.82
CA MET A 146 12.87 -19.41 6.47
C MET A 146 11.83 -19.40 5.35
N TRP A 147 10.90 -18.44 5.38
CA TRP A 147 9.89 -18.26 4.32
C TRP A 147 10.51 -17.83 2.99
N ILE A 148 11.49 -16.93 3.00
CA ILE A 148 12.20 -16.53 1.77
C ILE A 148 13.00 -17.71 1.21
N ALA A 149 13.71 -18.44 2.08
CA ALA A 149 14.49 -19.61 1.69
C ALA A 149 13.61 -20.66 1.01
N SER A 150 12.44 -20.97 1.58
CA SER A 150 11.51 -21.94 0.99
C SER A 150 10.93 -21.45 -0.35
N ALA A 151 10.59 -20.16 -0.46
CA ALA A 151 10.02 -19.58 -1.69
C ALA A 151 11.02 -19.45 -2.85
N SER A 152 12.31 -19.29 -2.55
CA SER A 152 13.37 -19.11 -3.55
C SER A 152 13.92 -20.41 -4.15
N GLY A 153 13.57 -21.57 -3.56
CA GLY A 153 13.75 -22.90 -4.15
C GLY A 153 15.17 -23.47 -4.19
N SER A 154 16.20 -22.74 -3.75
CA SER A 154 17.58 -23.25 -3.63
C SER A 154 18.31 -22.60 -2.46
N ILE A 155 18.99 -23.43 -1.67
CA ILE A 155 19.85 -23.00 -0.56
C ILE A 155 21.01 -22.15 -1.07
N ASP A 156 21.53 -22.43 -2.27
CA ASP A 156 22.64 -21.69 -2.89
C ASP A 156 22.33 -20.20 -3.11
N ARG A 157 21.03 -19.86 -3.21
CA ARG A 157 20.55 -18.48 -3.36
C ARG A 157 20.40 -17.74 -2.02
N ASN A 158 20.63 -18.43 -0.90
CA ASN A 158 20.46 -17.94 0.47
C ASN A 158 21.69 -18.28 1.34
N PRO A 159 22.85 -17.64 1.12
CA PRO A 159 24.13 -18.01 1.74
C PRO A 159 24.28 -17.61 3.22
N TRP A 160 23.18 -17.24 3.88
CA TRP A 160 23.16 -16.73 5.25
C TRP A 160 22.96 -17.83 6.28
#